data_AF-A0A0K8VGY7-F1
#
_entry.id   AF-A0A0K8VGY7-F1
#
_cell.length_a   1.000
_cell.length_b   1.000
_cell.length_c   1.000
_cell.angle_alpha   90.00
_cell.angle_beta   90.00
_cell.angle_gamma   90.00
#
_symmetry.space_group_name_H-M   'P 1'
#
loop_
_entity.id
_entity.type
_entity.pdbx_description
1 polymer ?
#
loop_
_entity_poly.entity_id
_entity_poly.type
_entity_poly.pdbx_seq_one_letter_code
_entity_poly.pdbx_strand_id
1 'polypeptide(L)'
;MNLKNFLRLLKKMTVGGNGTSLDYRNKIIMAPMVRVGTLPMRLMALEFGADIVYTEELIDLKLMRSKRRVNAALGTIDFVDRSDGTIVFRTCANERQQLVLQLGTSDAERALSVGKLVENDIAGLDINMGCPKEFSIKGGMGVALLAQPDKAEYILTTLCKHLSIPVTCKIRILPDLNDTIKLVQRFATTGIAAIAIHARTRDERPQHAPHPDFIREIAKAVNIPVIANGGSKEFHNHKDLISFRDLCGATSVMVGRAAQLNVSIFRKEGMLPMNDIIVKYLKLSVDYDNAAHNTKYCVQNILKELQESPRGKQFLQCQTLQQMCEIWSLGDYCYRKQLELKERGNFGRREVAPGMLLDDDTSEGPEIKRQKKDIPPLEADVVQHNIAFLRSNYNSDTQLPKTKLYTYAGRNNLSIAQYETQRIDKLFRAICTFNGKRYTSSFWEKNKKQAEQGAALVCLLDIGEVTEDDLIKNGSILR
;
A
#
# COMPACT_ATOMS: atom_id res chain seq x y z
N MET A 1 6.87 27.08 -7.30
CA MET A 1 5.78 26.79 -8.26
C MET A 1 4.82 27.98 -8.24
N ASN A 2 4.46 28.58 -9.39
CA ASN A 2 3.58 29.76 -9.42
C ASN A 2 2.15 29.39 -8.98
N LEU A 3 1.51 30.24 -8.17
CA LEU A 3 0.16 30.09 -7.60
C LEU A 3 -0.90 29.68 -8.63
N LYS A 4 -0.78 30.15 -9.88
CA LYS A 4 -1.67 29.75 -10.99
C LYS A 4 -1.56 28.25 -11.35
N ASN A 5 -0.35 27.67 -11.32
CA ASN A 5 -0.16 26.24 -11.58
C ASN A 5 -0.63 25.38 -10.40
N PHE A 6 -0.47 25.88 -9.16
CA PHE A 6 -0.98 25.23 -7.96
C PHE A 6 -2.51 25.17 -7.95
N LEU A 7 -3.18 26.29 -8.24
CA LEU A 7 -4.63 26.37 -8.36
C LEU A 7 -5.18 25.52 -9.51
N ARG A 8 -4.47 25.43 -10.65
CA ARG A 8 -4.85 24.55 -11.77
C ARG A 8 -4.71 23.06 -11.44
N LEU A 9 -3.69 22.69 -10.66
CA LEU A 9 -3.50 21.32 -10.17
C LEU A 9 -4.60 20.95 -9.17
N LEU A 10 -4.88 21.82 -8.20
CA LEU A 10 -6.00 21.69 -7.27
C LEU A 10 -7.34 21.56 -7.99
N LYS A 11 -7.59 22.37 -9.02
CA LYS A 11 -8.84 22.31 -9.82
C LYS A 11 -8.97 21.00 -10.60
N LYS A 12 -7.88 20.44 -11.12
CA LYS A 12 -7.86 19.08 -11.71
C LYS A 12 -8.06 17.97 -10.67
N MET A 13 -7.62 18.17 -9.43
CA MET A 13 -7.79 17.21 -8.34
C MET A 13 -9.20 17.27 -7.72
N THR A 14 -9.86 18.42 -7.74
CA THR A 14 -11.15 18.68 -7.07
C THR A 14 -12.37 18.62 -8.00
N VAL A 15 -12.22 18.93 -9.29
CA VAL A 15 -13.33 18.81 -10.24
C VAL A 15 -13.36 17.38 -10.78
N GLY A 16 -14.28 16.57 -10.25
CA GLY A 16 -14.70 15.34 -10.90
C GLY A 16 -15.26 15.69 -12.27
N GLY A 17 -14.43 15.54 -13.31
CA GLY A 17 -14.90 15.66 -14.68
C GLY A 17 -16.04 14.67 -14.89
N ASN A 18 -17.07 15.09 -15.63
CA ASN A 18 -18.12 14.25 -16.20
C ASN A 18 -17.51 13.20 -17.15
N GLY A 19 -16.74 12.28 -16.60
CA GLY A 19 -16.06 11.21 -17.30
C GLY A 19 -17.02 10.04 -17.47
N THR A 20 -17.13 9.56 -18.70
CA THR A 20 -17.79 8.30 -19.03
C THR A 20 -17.39 7.22 -18.04
N SER A 21 -18.37 6.49 -17.48
CA SER A 21 -18.15 5.31 -16.64
C SER A 21 -17.07 4.38 -17.22
N LEU A 22 -16.22 3.83 -16.37
CA LEU A 22 -15.16 2.90 -16.79
C LEU A 22 -15.76 1.71 -17.55
N ASP A 23 -15.26 1.45 -18.77
CA ASP A 23 -15.67 0.31 -19.59
C ASP A 23 -14.68 -0.85 -19.47
N TYR A 24 -15.21 -2.05 -19.24
CA TYR A 24 -14.43 -3.26 -19.00
C TYR A 24 -14.30 -4.17 -20.22
N ARG A 25 -14.74 -3.75 -21.42
CA ARG A 25 -14.60 -4.55 -22.66
C ARG A 25 -13.28 -4.29 -23.35
N ASN A 26 -12.66 -5.32 -23.92
CA ASN A 26 -11.42 -5.24 -24.69
C ASN A 26 -10.26 -4.57 -23.94
N LYS A 27 -10.10 -4.89 -22.65
CA LYS A 27 -9.08 -4.32 -21.77
C LYS A 27 -8.05 -5.37 -21.35
N ILE A 28 -6.82 -4.90 -21.13
CA ILE A 28 -5.73 -5.62 -20.49
C ILE A 28 -5.55 -5.02 -19.09
N ILE A 29 -5.75 -5.84 -18.08
CA ILE A 29 -5.96 -5.37 -16.70
C ILE A 29 -4.87 -5.90 -15.78
N MET A 30 -4.29 -5.05 -14.93
CA MET A 30 -3.44 -5.52 -13.83
C MET A 30 -4.31 -6.04 -12.68
N ALA A 31 -4.07 -7.29 -12.27
CA ALA A 31 -4.82 -7.94 -11.21
C ALA A 31 -4.55 -7.32 -9.82
N PRO A 32 -5.50 -7.42 -8.89
CA PRO A 32 -5.26 -7.07 -7.50
C PRO A 32 -4.28 -8.05 -6.86
N MET A 33 -3.23 -7.50 -6.23
CA MET A 33 -2.15 -8.30 -5.64
C MET A 33 -1.68 -7.67 -4.33
N VAL A 34 -1.96 -8.33 -3.19
CA VAL A 34 -1.55 -7.87 -1.86
C VAL A 34 -0.04 -7.58 -1.81
N ARG A 35 0.32 -6.40 -1.28
CA ARG A 35 1.67 -5.79 -1.28
C ARG A 35 2.22 -5.36 -2.65
N VAL A 36 1.78 -5.94 -3.76
CA VAL A 36 2.35 -5.62 -5.09
C VAL A 36 1.59 -4.48 -5.74
N GLY A 37 0.26 -4.45 -5.63
CA GLY A 37 -0.64 -3.47 -6.24
C GLY A 37 -0.62 -2.09 -5.57
N THR A 38 0.52 -1.64 -5.05
CA THR A 38 0.73 -0.28 -4.53
C THR A 38 0.96 0.71 -5.69
N LEU A 39 0.91 2.02 -5.39
CA LEU A 39 0.95 3.08 -6.41
C LEU A 39 2.11 2.94 -7.42
N PRO A 40 3.37 2.67 -7.02
CA PRO A 40 4.47 2.54 -7.98
C PRO A 40 4.25 1.44 -9.04
N MET A 41 3.71 0.29 -8.64
CA MET A 41 3.44 -0.81 -9.57
C MET A 41 2.29 -0.47 -10.52
N ARG A 42 1.22 0.14 -10.00
CA ARG A 42 0.07 0.55 -10.80
C ARG A 42 0.45 1.56 -11.88
N LEU A 43 1.19 2.60 -11.52
CA LEU A 43 1.66 3.59 -12.49
C LEU A 43 2.55 2.97 -13.57
N MET A 44 3.43 2.05 -13.18
CA MET A 44 4.28 1.35 -14.14
C MET A 44 3.49 0.44 -15.07
N ALA A 45 2.46 -0.25 -14.56
CA ALA A 45 1.57 -1.08 -15.39
C ALA A 45 0.83 -0.23 -16.43
N LEU A 46 0.27 0.91 -16.03
CA LEU A 46 -0.37 1.87 -16.95
C LEU A 46 0.61 2.35 -18.02
N GLU A 47 1.82 2.75 -17.61
CA GLU A 47 2.84 3.24 -18.53
C GLU A 47 3.28 2.17 -19.54
N PHE A 48 3.25 0.90 -19.15
CA PHE A 48 3.55 -0.22 -20.05
C PHE A 48 2.35 -0.73 -20.84
N GLY A 49 1.17 -0.12 -20.71
CA GLY A 49 0.02 -0.42 -21.58
C GLY A 49 -1.08 -1.26 -20.93
N ALA A 50 -1.11 -1.40 -19.60
CA ALA A 50 -2.33 -1.83 -18.94
C ALA A 50 -3.40 -0.74 -19.07
N ASP A 51 -4.62 -1.14 -19.43
CA ASP A 51 -5.74 -0.22 -19.58
C ASP A 51 -6.44 0.09 -18.24
N ILE A 52 -6.44 -0.88 -17.32
CA ILE A 52 -7.05 -0.77 -15.99
C ILE A 52 -6.08 -1.39 -14.97
N VAL A 53 -5.96 -0.76 -13.81
CA VAL A 53 -5.12 -1.25 -12.70
C VAL A 53 -5.94 -1.42 -11.43
N TYR A 54 -5.77 -2.56 -10.78
CA TYR A 54 -6.40 -2.82 -9.48
C TYR A 54 -5.41 -2.51 -8.34
N THR A 55 -5.93 -2.04 -7.21
CA THR A 55 -5.17 -1.98 -5.96
C THR A 55 -4.85 -3.37 -5.43
N GLU A 56 -4.00 -3.46 -4.40
CA GLU A 56 -4.11 -4.60 -3.49
C GLU A 56 -5.51 -4.72 -2.86
N GLU A 57 -5.84 -5.90 -2.33
CA GLU A 57 -7.02 -6.06 -1.48
C GLU A 57 -6.84 -5.23 -0.20
N LEU A 58 -7.76 -4.29 0.00
CA LEU A 58 -7.82 -3.46 1.21
C LEU A 58 -9.05 -3.86 2.04
N ILE A 59 -8.88 -3.94 3.36
CA ILE A 59 -9.95 -4.39 4.26
C ILE A 59 -10.82 -3.20 4.67
N ASP A 60 -12.13 -3.36 4.54
CA ASP A 60 -13.15 -2.35 4.84
C ASP A 60 -12.95 -1.69 6.22
N LEU A 61 -12.80 -2.47 7.30
CA LEU A 61 -12.58 -2.00 8.66
C LEU A 61 -11.35 -1.10 8.80
N LYS A 62 -10.33 -1.32 7.96
CA LYS A 62 -9.12 -0.48 7.98
C LYS A 62 -9.37 0.84 7.25
N LEU A 63 -10.05 0.82 6.11
CA LEU A 63 -10.41 2.02 5.36
C LEU A 63 -11.46 2.88 6.06
N MET A 64 -12.42 2.28 6.79
CA MET A 64 -13.39 3.02 7.61
C MET A 64 -12.72 3.87 8.70
N ARG A 65 -11.57 3.43 9.22
CA ARG A 65 -10.76 4.19 10.18
C ARG A 65 -9.85 5.21 9.51
N SER A 66 -9.78 5.24 8.19
CA SER A 66 -8.90 6.15 7.46
C SER A 66 -9.54 7.52 7.26
N LYS A 67 -8.69 8.55 7.14
CA LYS A 67 -9.07 9.88 6.68
C LYS A 67 -8.48 10.10 5.28
N ARG A 68 -9.29 10.62 4.36
CA ARG A 68 -8.82 11.14 3.07
C ARG A 68 -8.02 12.43 3.30
N ARG A 69 -6.79 12.49 2.79
CA ARG A 69 -5.86 13.62 2.94
C ARG A 69 -5.24 13.95 1.60
N VAL A 70 -5.32 15.22 1.20
CA VAL A 70 -4.54 15.71 0.05
C VAL A 70 -3.09 15.87 0.48
N ASN A 71 -2.16 15.19 -0.20
CA ASN A 71 -0.73 15.34 0.01
C ASN A 71 -0.14 16.18 -1.13
N ALA A 72 -0.05 17.49 -0.91
CA ALA A 72 0.40 18.44 -1.93
C ALA A 72 1.87 18.24 -2.33
N ALA A 73 2.72 17.76 -1.41
CA ALA A 73 4.14 17.52 -1.67
C ALA A 73 4.35 16.41 -2.71
N LEU A 74 3.56 15.34 -2.63
CA LEU A 74 3.58 14.21 -3.56
C LEU A 74 2.61 14.37 -4.75
N GLY A 75 1.67 15.31 -4.67
CA GLY A 75 0.56 15.40 -5.63
C GLY A 75 -0.38 14.19 -5.55
N THR A 76 -0.56 13.62 -4.36
CA THR A 76 -1.36 12.41 -4.12
C THR A 76 -2.58 12.68 -3.25
N ILE A 77 -3.50 11.73 -3.26
CA ILE A 77 -4.53 11.56 -2.22
C ILE A 77 -4.15 10.35 -1.39
N ASP A 78 -4.05 10.54 -0.08
CA ASP A 78 -3.69 9.52 0.90
C ASP A 78 -4.91 9.21 1.78
N PHE A 79 -5.18 7.93 1.99
CA PHE A 79 -6.14 7.45 2.99
C PHE A 79 -5.35 6.95 4.20
N VAL A 80 -5.32 7.75 5.25
CA VAL A 80 -4.43 7.57 6.39
C VAL A 80 -5.20 7.04 7.59
N ASP A 81 -4.79 5.89 8.13
CA ASP A 81 -5.35 5.30 9.34
C ASP A 81 -5.17 6.26 10.53
N ARG A 82 -6.29 6.69 11.12
CA ARG A 82 -6.30 7.66 12.22
C ARG A 82 -5.58 7.17 13.48
N SER A 83 -5.46 5.86 13.67
CA SER A 83 -4.91 5.28 14.91
C SER A 83 -3.38 5.21 14.97
N ASP A 84 -2.71 5.19 13.80
CA ASP A 84 -1.26 4.98 13.74
C ASP A 84 -0.57 5.68 12.57
N GLY A 85 -1.28 6.56 11.85
CA GLY A 85 -0.77 7.34 10.73
C GLY A 85 -0.37 6.51 9.50
N THR A 86 -0.76 5.23 9.42
CA THR A 86 -0.44 4.40 8.26
C THR A 86 -1.18 4.88 7.02
N ILE A 87 -0.46 5.11 5.93
CA ILE A 87 -1.08 5.25 4.61
C ILE A 87 -1.62 3.88 4.19
N VAL A 88 -2.94 3.73 4.23
CA VAL A 88 -3.65 2.49 3.87
C VAL A 88 -3.78 2.37 2.36
N PHE A 89 -4.03 3.50 1.71
CA PHE A 89 -4.17 3.62 0.26
C PHE A 89 -3.65 4.99 -0.16
N ARG A 90 -2.91 5.02 -1.28
CA ARG A 90 -2.40 6.24 -1.91
C ARG A 90 -2.69 6.17 -3.39
N THR A 91 -3.20 7.25 -3.96
CA THR A 91 -3.47 7.40 -5.39
C THR A 91 -3.08 8.78 -5.90
N CYS A 92 -3.04 8.97 -7.22
CA CYS A 92 -2.75 10.24 -7.86
C CYS A 92 -3.59 10.44 -9.12
N ALA A 93 -3.55 11.66 -9.66
CA ALA A 93 -4.33 12.02 -10.84
C ALA A 93 -4.03 11.16 -12.08
N ASN A 94 -2.82 10.60 -12.19
CA ASN A 94 -2.37 9.85 -13.37
C ASN A 94 -3.05 8.49 -13.52
N GLU A 95 -3.62 7.92 -12.46
CA GLU A 95 -4.31 6.62 -12.51
C GLU A 95 -5.81 6.72 -12.19
N ARG A 96 -6.30 7.87 -11.68
CA ARG A 96 -7.66 8.01 -11.15
C ARG A 96 -8.75 7.48 -12.09
N GLN A 97 -8.62 7.70 -13.40
CA GLN A 97 -9.60 7.29 -14.42
C GLN A 97 -9.50 5.81 -14.83
N GLN A 98 -8.48 5.09 -14.36
CA GLN A 98 -8.16 3.70 -14.71
C GLN A 98 -7.99 2.81 -13.47
N LEU A 99 -8.19 3.37 -12.27
CA LEU A 99 -7.94 2.71 -11.00
C LEU A 99 -9.22 2.06 -10.46
N VAL A 100 -9.12 0.77 -10.16
CA VAL A 100 -10.16 0.02 -9.44
C VAL A 100 -9.65 -0.34 -8.04
N LEU A 101 -10.37 0.06 -7.00
CA LEU A 101 -10.06 -0.35 -5.63
C LEU A 101 -10.70 -1.70 -5.35
N GLN A 102 -9.91 -2.71 -4.98
CA GLN A 102 -10.44 -3.98 -4.52
C GLN A 102 -10.61 -3.98 -2.99
N LEU A 103 -11.84 -4.22 -2.55
CA LEU A 103 -12.25 -4.27 -1.16
C LEU A 103 -12.47 -5.71 -0.69
N GLY A 104 -11.87 -6.06 0.44
CA GLY A 104 -12.24 -7.20 1.25
C GLY A 104 -13.30 -6.77 2.27
N THR A 105 -14.50 -7.34 2.18
CA THR A 105 -15.63 -7.03 3.06
C THR A 105 -16.55 -8.23 3.20
N SER A 106 -17.38 -8.20 4.24
CA SER A 106 -18.42 -9.20 4.52
C SER A 106 -19.70 -8.52 5.01
N ASP A 107 -19.91 -7.25 4.66
CA ASP A 107 -21.03 -6.43 5.14
C ASP A 107 -21.32 -5.28 4.18
N ALA A 108 -22.60 -5.14 3.79
CA ALA A 108 -22.98 -4.19 2.76
C ALA A 108 -22.84 -2.73 3.20
N GLU A 109 -23.16 -2.42 4.45
CA GLU A 109 -23.12 -1.06 4.98
C GLU A 109 -21.68 -0.57 5.17
N ARG A 110 -20.80 -1.44 5.66
CA ARG A 110 -19.36 -1.13 5.72
C ARG A 110 -18.78 -0.95 4.32
N ALA A 111 -19.13 -1.83 3.38
CA ALA A 111 -18.69 -1.72 2.00
C ALA A 111 -19.13 -0.40 1.37
N LEU A 112 -20.40 -0.02 1.56
CA LEU A 112 -20.96 1.24 1.06
C LEU A 112 -20.29 2.46 1.68
N SER A 113 -20.08 2.44 3.01
CA SER A 113 -19.38 3.51 3.72
C SER A 113 -17.97 3.74 3.17
N VAL A 114 -17.23 2.64 2.90
CA VAL A 114 -15.91 2.74 2.26
C VAL A 114 -16.03 3.20 0.82
N GLY A 115 -16.99 2.70 0.05
CA GLY A 115 -17.25 3.14 -1.32
C GLY A 115 -17.45 4.65 -1.40
N LYS A 116 -18.29 5.23 -0.53
CA LYS A 116 -18.51 6.67 -0.42
C LYS A 116 -17.27 7.47 -0.03
N LEU A 117 -16.42 6.90 0.82
CA LEU A 117 -15.15 7.53 1.18
C LEU A 117 -14.19 7.66 -0.02
N VAL A 118 -14.22 6.72 -0.97
CA VAL A 118 -13.21 6.62 -2.05
C VAL A 118 -13.73 6.93 -3.46
N GLU A 119 -15.05 6.97 -3.69
CA GLU A 119 -15.65 7.02 -5.04
C GLU A 119 -15.20 8.23 -5.88
N ASN A 120 -14.76 9.31 -5.22
CA ASN A 120 -14.24 10.49 -5.89
C ASN A 120 -12.77 10.38 -6.31
N ASP A 121 -12.03 9.36 -5.90
CA ASP A 121 -10.59 9.22 -6.16
C ASP A 121 -10.23 7.97 -6.99
N ILE A 122 -11.23 7.17 -7.35
CA ILE A 122 -11.08 5.92 -8.13
C ILE A 122 -12.10 5.88 -9.28
N ALA A 123 -11.89 4.99 -10.25
CA ALA A 123 -12.79 4.81 -11.40
C ALA A 123 -13.77 3.64 -11.25
N GLY A 124 -13.53 2.74 -10.29
CA GLY A 124 -14.43 1.61 -10.00
C GLY A 124 -14.13 0.98 -8.66
N LEU A 125 -15.12 0.28 -8.09
CA LEU A 125 -14.98 -0.47 -6.83
C LEU A 125 -15.17 -1.97 -7.12
N ASP A 126 -14.26 -2.80 -6.63
CA ASP A 126 -14.33 -4.25 -6.80
C ASP A 126 -14.48 -4.98 -5.46
N ILE A 127 -15.30 -6.02 -5.40
CA ILE A 127 -15.42 -6.88 -4.23
C ILE A 127 -14.63 -8.18 -4.43
N ASN A 128 -13.68 -8.43 -3.52
CA ASN A 128 -12.93 -9.67 -3.51
C ASN A 128 -13.81 -10.81 -2.99
N MET A 129 -14.09 -11.78 -3.87
CA MET A 129 -14.79 -13.02 -3.55
C MET A 129 -13.94 -14.26 -3.92
N GLY A 130 -12.62 -14.09 -4.08
CA GLY A 130 -11.72 -15.13 -4.60
C GLY A 130 -10.52 -15.47 -3.70
N CYS A 131 -10.24 -14.67 -2.66
CA CYS A 131 -9.11 -14.91 -1.76
C CYS A 131 -9.37 -16.12 -0.84
N PRO A 132 -8.53 -17.17 -0.90
CA PRO A 132 -8.69 -18.38 -0.06
C PRO A 132 -7.85 -18.32 1.22
N LYS A 133 -7.20 -17.18 1.54
CA LYS A 133 -6.36 -17.08 2.73
C LYS A 133 -7.20 -17.13 4.00
N GLU A 134 -6.67 -17.78 5.02
CA GLU A 134 -7.37 -18.04 6.29
C GLU A 134 -7.93 -16.77 6.95
N PHE A 135 -7.18 -15.65 6.91
CA PHE A 135 -7.66 -14.38 7.47
C PHE A 135 -8.94 -13.88 6.77
N SER A 136 -9.06 -14.10 5.45
CA SER A 136 -10.23 -13.71 4.67
C SER A 136 -11.41 -14.60 5.03
N ILE A 137 -11.19 -15.91 5.11
CA ILE A 137 -12.21 -16.89 5.46
C ILE A 137 -12.76 -16.64 6.87
N LYS A 138 -11.88 -16.44 7.86
CA LYS A 138 -12.27 -16.12 9.25
C LYS A 138 -13.05 -14.81 9.36
N GLY A 139 -12.76 -13.84 8.49
CA GLY A 139 -13.51 -12.58 8.41
C GLY A 139 -14.83 -12.67 7.62
N GLY A 140 -15.16 -13.84 7.04
CA GLY A 140 -16.32 -14.03 6.17
C GLY A 140 -16.20 -13.31 4.81
N MET A 141 -14.98 -12.97 4.39
CA MET A 141 -14.65 -12.25 3.16
C MET A 141 -14.01 -13.18 2.12
N GLY A 142 -13.80 -12.70 0.90
CA GLY A 142 -13.10 -13.47 -0.13
C GLY A 142 -13.89 -14.72 -0.52
N VAL A 143 -13.24 -15.87 -0.63
CA VAL A 143 -13.89 -17.10 -1.10
C VAL A 143 -15.05 -17.56 -0.19
N ALA A 144 -15.09 -17.12 1.07
CA ALA A 144 -16.19 -17.44 1.98
C ALA A 144 -17.53 -16.85 1.52
N LEU A 145 -17.52 -15.75 0.76
CA LEU A 145 -18.73 -15.16 0.17
C LEU A 145 -19.35 -16.05 -0.90
N LEU A 146 -18.56 -16.89 -1.58
CA LEU A 146 -19.10 -17.84 -2.57
C LEU A 146 -19.98 -18.93 -1.92
N ALA A 147 -19.74 -19.22 -0.63
CA ALA A 147 -20.59 -20.12 0.15
C ALA A 147 -21.82 -19.42 0.75
N GLN A 148 -21.94 -18.10 0.59
CA GLN A 148 -23.09 -17.30 1.05
C GLN A 148 -23.61 -16.39 -0.08
N PRO A 149 -24.16 -16.95 -1.18
CA PRO A 149 -24.53 -16.16 -2.35
C PRO A 149 -25.56 -15.05 -2.07
N ASP A 150 -26.50 -15.27 -1.15
CA ASP A 150 -27.49 -14.25 -0.73
C ASP A 150 -26.80 -13.01 -0.14
N LYS A 151 -25.77 -13.23 0.68
CA LYS A 151 -24.99 -12.18 1.30
C LYS A 151 -24.15 -11.43 0.28
N ALA A 152 -23.51 -12.17 -0.63
CA ALA A 152 -22.73 -11.58 -1.72
C ALA A 152 -23.61 -10.72 -2.64
N GLU A 153 -24.81 -11.22 -3.00
CA GLU A 153 -25.79 -10.47 -3.79
C GLU A 153 -26.24 -9.20 -3.07
N TYR A 154 -26.55 -9.27 -1.78
CA TYR A 154 -26.95 -8.11 -0.98
C TYR A 154 -25.87 -7.02 -0.96
N ILE A 155 -24.60 -7.40 -0.80
CA ILE A 155 -23.46 -6.46 -0.87
C ILE A 155 -23.40 -5.80 -2.26
N LEU A 156 -23.44 -6.59 -3.33
CA LEU A 156 -23.32 -6.06 -4.70
C LEU A 156 -24.49 -5.14 -5.05
N THR A 157 -25.73 -5.55 -4.79
CA THR A 157 -26.94 -4.75 -5.05
C THR A 157 -26.89 -3.41 -4.30
N THR A 158 -26.47 -3.43 -3.02
CA THR A 158 -26.33 -2.21 -2.22
C THR A 158 -25.31 -1.26 -2.86
N LEU A 159 -24.15 -1.76 -3.26
CA LEU A 159 -23.10 -0.93 -3.86
C LEU A 159 -23.53 -0.37 -5.22
N CYS A 160 -24.07 -1.22 -6.10
CA CYS A 160 -24.50 -0.82 -7.45
C CYS A 160 -25.61 0.24 -7.41
N LYS A 161 -26.51 0.16 -6.41
CA LYS A 161 -27.60 1.12 -6.26
C LYS A 161 -27.14 2.49 -5.75
N HIS A 162 -26.09 2.54 -4.93
CA HIS A 162 -25.78 3.73 -4.15
C HIS A 162 -24.47 4.43 -4.55
N LEU A 163 -23.57 3.80 -5.31
CA LEU A 163 -22.34 4.41 -5.79
C LEU A 163 -22.49 5.01 -7.20
N SER A 164 -21.76 6.09 -7.49
CA SER A 164 -21.76 6.72 -8.81
C SER A 164 -20.72 6.14 -9.78
N ILE A 165 -19.91 5.20 -9.30
CA ILE A 165 -18.85 4.50 -10.06
C ILE A 165 -19.26 3.04 -10.29
N PRO A 166 -18.77 2.39 -11.37
CA PRO A 166 -19.06 0.99 -11.62
C PRO A 166 -18.54 0.09 -10.49
N VAL A 167 -19.35 -0.91 -10.16
CA VAL A 167 -19.02 -1.95 -9.19
C VAL A 167 -18.73 -3.26 -9.95
N THR A 168 -17.64 -3.93 -9.59
CA THR A 168 -17.29 -5.26 -10.11
C THR A 168 -17.08 -6.25 -8.96
N CYS A 169 -16.96 -7.53 -9.29
CA CYS A 169 -16.45 -8.51 -8.34
C CYS A 169 -15.45 -9.46 -8.99
N LYS A 170 -14.57 -10.03 -8.16
CA LYS A 170 -13.60 -11.03 -8.58
C LYS A 170 -13.82 -12.35 -7.84
N ILE A 171 -14.11 -13.42 -8.58
CA ILE A 171 -14.40 -14.76 -8.06
C ILE A 171 -13.34 -15.79 -8.46
N ARG A 172 -13.45 -16.98 -7.87
CA ARG A 172 -12.89 -18.25 -8.38
C ARG A 172 -14.03 -19.10 -8.92
N ILE A 173 -13.74 -20.03 -9.82
CA ILE A 173 -14.72 -21.04 -10.25
C ILE A 173 -15.07 -22.00 -9.10
N LEU A 174 -16.27 -22.56 -9.13
CA LEU A 174 -16.68 -23.67 -8.27
C LEU A 174 -16.27 -25.01 -8.90
N PRO A 175 -16.29 -26.13 -8.15
CA PRO A 175 -15.97 -27.44 -8.71
C PRO A 175 -16.89 -27.87 -9.86
N ASP A 176 -18.16 -27.46 -9.82
CA ASP A 176 -19.14 -27.68 -10.88
C ASP A 176 -19.32 -26.44 -11.77
N LEU A 177 -19.37 -26.66 -13.08
CA LEU A 177 -19.51 -25.60 -14.07
C LEU A 177 -20.89 -24.94 -14.00
N ASN A 178 -21.96 -25.72 -13.87
CA ASN A 178 -23.33 -25.20 -13.85
C ASN A 178 -23.57 -24.36 -12.59
N ASP A 179 -23.02 -24.77 -11.46
CA ASP A 179 -23.08 -23.98 -10.22
C ASP A 179 -22.34 -22.65 -10.38
N THR A 180 -21.18 -22.66 -11.06
CA THR A 180 -20.47 -21.42 -11.37
C THR A 180 -21.30 -20.52 -12.29
N ILE A 181 -21.93 -21.07 -13.34
CA ILE A 181 -22.80 -20.31 -14.26
C ILE A 181 -23.98 -19.68 -13.50
N LYS A 182 -24.70 -20.46 -12.68
CA LYS A 182 -25.83 -19.96 -11.87
C LYS A 182 -25.39 -18.83 -10.94
N LEU A 183 -24.24 -18.96 -10.30
CA LEU A 183 -23.69 -17.93 -9.41
C LEU A 183 -23.38 -16.64 -10.18
N VAL A 184 -22.75 -16.74 -11.35
CA VAL A 184 -22.38 -15.59 -12.17
C VAL A 184 -23.61 -14.90 -12.75
N GLN A 185 -24.62 -15.66 -13.20
CA GLN A 185 -25.91 -15.12 -13.62
C GLN A 185 -26.60 -14.36 -12.49
N ARG A 186 -26.61 -14.93 -11.29
CA ARG A 186 -27.14 -14.27 -10.07
C ARG A 186 -26.40 -12.98 -9.75
N PHE A 187 -25.08 -12.94 -9.86
CA PHE A 187 -24.36 -11.69 -9.62
C PHE A 187 -24.60 -10.66 -10.73
N ALA A 188 -24.79 -11.08 -11.99
CA ALA A 188 -25.09 -10.18 -13.09
C ALA A 188 -26.42 -9.42 -12.90
N THR A 189 -27.42 -9.99 -12.22
CA THR A 189 -28.70 -9.32 -11.95
C THR A 189 -28.59 -8.17 -10.95
N THR A 190 -27.50 -8.09 -10.18
CA THR A 190 -27.27 -7.01 -9.19
C THR A 190 -26.90 -5.66 -9.81
N GLY A 191 -26.53 -5.66 -11.09
CA GLY A 191 -26.09 -4.46 -11.82
C GLY A 191 -24.58 -4.24 -11.85
N ILE A 192 -23.76 -5.24 -11.46
CA ILE A 192 -22.30 -5.14 -11.61
C ILE A 192 -21.89 -4.87 -13.07
N ALA A 193 -20.88 -4.02 -13.24
CA ALA A 193 -20.40 -3.60 -14.56
C ALA A 193 -19.55 -4.66 -15.26
N ALA A 194 -18.93 -5.56 -14.50
CA ALA A 194 -18.12 -6.67 -15.00
C ALA A 194 -17.86 -7.69 -13.89
N ILE A 195 -17.43 -8.90 -14.28
CA ILE A 195 -16.96 -9.93 -13.36
C ILE A 195 -15.61 -10.50 -13.80
N ALA A 196 -14.66 -10.54 -12.87
CA ALA A 196 -13.38 -11.18 -13.07
C ALA A 196 -13.37 -12.61 -12.52
N ILE A 197 -13.01 -13.58 -13.36
CA ILE A 197 -13.06 -15.00 -13.00
C ILE A 197 -11.65 -15.56 -13.03
N HIS A 198 -11.17 -16.02 -11.88
CA HIS A 198 -9.97 -16.83 -11.81
C HIS A 198 -10.32 -18.27 -12.19
N ALA A 199 -9.74 -18.76 -13.28
CA ALA A 199 -9.90 -20.10 -13.85
C ALA A 199 -9.37 -21.26 -12.97
N ARG A 200 -9.47 -21.16 -11.65
CA ARG A 200 -9.07 -22.19 -10.70
C ARG A 200 -10.06 -22.20 -9.54
N THR A 201 -10.36 -23.39 -9.03
CA THR A 201 -11.15 -23.59 -7.82
C THR A 201 -10.40 -23.07 -6.60
N ARG A 202 -11.07 -23.02 -5.44
CA ARG A 202 -10.46 -22.62 -4.15
C ARG A 202 -9.20 -23.43 -3.83
N ASP A 203 -9.27 -24.75 -4.01
CA ASP A 203 -8.26 -25.70 -3.54
C ASP A 203 -7.08 -25.84 -4.52
N GLU A 204 -7.27 -25.35 -5.75
CA GLU A 204 -6.24 -25.31 -6.77
C GLU A 204 -5.22 -24.18 -6.56
N ARG A 205 -3.98 -24.63 -6.38
CA ARG A 205 -2.77 -23.81 -6.26
C ARG A 205 -2.22 -23.35 -7.62
N PRO A 206 -1.32 -22.35 -7.63
CA PRO A 206 -0.69 -21.81 -8.84
C PRO A 206 -0.03 -22.83 -9.78
N GLN A 207 0.36 -24.00 -9.26
CA GLN A 207 0.96 -25.08 -10.06
C GLN A 207 -0.04 -25.84 -10.93
N HIS A 208 -1.30 -25.95 -10.50
CA HIS A 208 -2.35 -26.64 -11.25
C HIS A 208 -2.70 -25.85 -12.51
N ALA A 209 -3.11 -26.56 -13.56
CA ALA A 209 -3.56 -25.95 -14.80
C ALA A 209 -4.80 -25.06 -14.56
N PRO A 210 -4.97 -23.94 -15.27
CA PRO A 210 -6.23 -23.21 -15.29
C PRO A 210 -7.28 -23.93 -16.14
N HIS A 211 -8.56 -23.64 -15.90
CA HIS A 211 -9.74 -24.11 -16.64
C HIS A 211 -10.34 -22.99 -17.51
N PRO A 212 -9.73 -22.65 -18.66
CA PRO A 212 -10.24 -21.59 -19.54
C PRO A 212 -11.57 -21.93 -20.21
N ASP A 213 -11.86 -23.22 -20.38
CA ASP A 213 -13.13 -23.76 -20.86
C ASP A 213 -14.31 -23.38 -19.94
N PHE A 214 -14.11 -23.40 -18.62
CA PHE A 214 -15.13 -22.90 -17.68
C PHE A 214 -15.46 -21.43 -17.95
N ILE A 215 -14.44 -20.58 -18.09
CA ILE A 215 -14.65 -19.16 -18.38
C ILE A 215 -15.38 -18.97 -19.71
N ARG A 216 -15.06 -19.79 -20.73
CA ARG A 216 -15.71 -19.74 -22.04
C ARG A 216 -17.20 -20.05 -21.98
N GLU A 217 -17.61 -21.08 -21.25
CA GLU A 217 -19.04 -21.39 -21.11
C GLU A 217 -19.76 -20.35 -20.26
N ILE A 218 -19.12 -19.81 -19.22
CA ILE A 218 -19.68 -18.71 -18.42
C ILE A 218 -19.86 -17.45 -19.26
N ALA A 219 -18.88 -17.08 -20.10
CA ALA A 219 -18.95 -15.89 -20.95
C ALA A 219 -20.09 -15.95 -21.97
N LYS A 220 -20.48 -17.14 -22.44
CA LYS A 220 -21.68 -17.33 -23.28
C LYS A 220 -22.99 -17.17 -22.52
N ALA A 221 -22.98 -17.41 -21.21
CA ALA A 221 -24.18 -17.49 -20.38
C ALA A 221 -24.61 -16.15 -19.76
N VAL A 222 -23.83 -15.08 -19.92
CA VAL A 222 -24.12 -13.74 -19.37
C VAL A 222 -23.81 -12.62 -20.37
N ASN A 223 -24.52 -11.49 -20.22
CA ASN A 223 -24.38 -10.32 -21.09
C ASN A 223 -23.41 -9.24 -20.54
N ILE A 224 -22.90 -9.42 -19.32
CA ILE A 224 -21.92 -8.52 -18.73
C ILE A 224 -20.48 -8.89 -19.18
N PRO A 225 -19.56 -7.92 -19.25
CA PRO A 225 -18.15 -8.20 -19.49
C PRO A 225 -17.57 -9.23 -18.52
N VAL A 226 -17.03 -10.32 -19.06
CA VAL A 226 -16.23 -11.31 -18.32
C VAL A 226 -14.75 -11.01 -18.54
N ILE A 227 -13.98 -11.00 -17.44
CA ILE A 227 -12.54 -10.76 -17.42
C ILE A 227 -11.82 -12.06 -17.04
N ALA A 228 -11.06 -12.62 -17.97
CA ALA A 228 -10.34 -13.88 -17.76
C ALA A 228 -9.09 -13.69 -16.89
N ASN A 229 -8.89 -14.56 -15.89
CA ASN A 229 -7.72 -14.53 -15.01
C ASN A 229 -7.18 -15.94 -14.73
N GLY A 230 -5.88 -16.06 -14.49
CA GLY A 230 -5.23 -17.30 -14.05
C GLY A 230 -4.18 -17.88 -14.99
N GLY A 231 -3.99 -17.30 -16.17
CA GLY A 231 -3.06 -17.80 -17.21
C GLY A 231 -1.59 -17.46 -17.01
N SER A 232 -1.17 -16.77 -15.93
CA SER A 232 0.19 -16.19 -15.81
C SER A 232 1.40 -17.12 -16.00
N LYS A 233 1.23 -18.45 -15.92
CA LYS A 233 2.34 -19.38 -16.24
C LYS A 233 2.62 -19.46 -17.74
N GLU A 234 1.60 -19.24 -18.56
CA GLU A 234 1.63 -19.31 -20.02
C GLU A 234 1.95 -17.96 -20.66
N PHE A 235 2.17 -16.91 -19.85
CA PHE A 235 2.40 -15.55 -20.34
C PHE A 235 3.89 -15.26 -20.42
N HIS A 236 4.43 -15.28 -21.63
CA HIS A 236 5.82 -14.96 -21.95
C HIS A 236 5.94 -13.62 -22.66
N ASN A 237 4.88 -13.15 -23.31
CA ASN A 237 4.83 -11.87 -23.99
C ASN A 237 3.39 -11.32 -24.06
N HIS A 238 3.23 -10.10 -24.57
CA HIS A 238 1.94 -9.42 -24.69
C HIS A 238 0.89 -10.22 -25.51
N LYS A 239 1.29 -10.94 -26.57
CA LYS A 239 0.35 -11.68 -27.43
C LYS A 239 -0.32 -12.83 -26.67
N ASP A 240 0.38 -13.44 -25.71
CA ASP A 240 -0.17 -14.54 -24.90
C ASP A 240 -1.36 -14.08 -24.05
N LEU A 241 -1.39 -12.80 -23.67
CA LEU A 241 -2.52 -12.19 -22.95
C LEU A 241 -3.78 -12.21 -23.82
N ILE A 242 -3.62 -11.86 -25.10
CA ILE A 242 -4.70 -11.84 -26.09
C ILE A 242 -5.15 -13.26 -26.42
N SER A 243 -4.20 -14.18 -26.67
CA SER A 243 -4.51 -15.58 -26.92
C SER A 243 -5.29 -16.22 -25.77
N PHE A 244 -4.94 -15.91 -24.51
CA PHE A 244 -5.66 -16.44 -23.35
C PHE A 244 -7.04 -15.82 -23.17
N ARG A 245 -7.20 -14.51 -23.44
CA ARG A 245 -8.52 -13.86 -23.50
C ARG A 245 -9.44 -14.59 -24.48
N ASP A 246 -8.94 -14.82 -25.70
CA ASP A 246 -9.70 -15.41 -26.79
C ASP A 246 -10.03 -16.89 -26.51
N LEU A 247 -9.07 -17.65 -25.96
CA LEU A 247 -9.27 -19.03 -25.51
C LEU A 247 -10.41 -19.15 -24.49
N CYS A 248 -10.49 -18.18 -23.57
CA CYS A 248 -11.54 -18.10 -22.55
C CYS A 248 -12.85 -17.52 -23.08
N GLY A 249 -12.95 -17.10 -24.35
CA GLY A 249 -14.12 -16.39 -24.87
C GLY A 249 -14.48 -15.11 -24.09
N ALA A 250 -13.51 -14.53 -23.38
CA ALA A 250 -13.73 -13.42 -22.47
C ALA A 250 -13.57 -12.07 -23.19
N THR A 251 -14.17 -11.01 -22.64
CA THR A 251 -14.05 -9.67 -23.22
C THR A 251 -12.71 -9.00 -22.89
N SER A 252 -12.08 -9.40 -21.80
CA SER A 252 -10.87 -8.78 -21.26
C SER A 252 -10.01 -9.82 -20.53
N VAL A 253 -8.75 -9.48 -20.28
CA VAL A 253 -7.79 -10.33 -19.56
C VAL A 253 -7.18 -9.59 -18.38
N MET A 254 -7.06 -10.28 -17.26
CA MET A 254 -6.47 -9.78 -16.03
C MET A 254 -5.20 -10.57 -15.67
N VAL A 255 -4.10 -9.86 -15.44
CA VAL A 255 -2.75 -10.41 -15.28
C VAL A 255 -2.23 -10.19 -13.87
N GLY A 256 -1.89 -11.27 -13.16
CA GLY A 256 -1.32 -11.22 -11.81
C GLY A 256 0.18 -11.52 -11.80
N ARG A 257 0.55 -12.78 -11.51
CA ARG A 257 1.95 -13.20 -11.27
C ARG A 257 2.93 -12.80 -12.38
N ALA A 258 2.52 -12.84 -13.64
CA ALA A 258 3.40 -12.42 -14.74
C ALA A 258 3.79 -10.94 -14.63
N ALA A 259 2.82 -10.07 -14.31
CA ALA A 259 3.07 -8.65 -14.07
C ALA A 259 3.87 -8.40 -12.77
N GLN A 260 3.66 -9.20 -11.72
CA GLN A 260 4.46 -9.14 -10.49
C GLN A 260 5.95 -9.41 -10.76
N LEU A 261 6.27 -10.36 -11.64
CA LEU A 261 7.64 -10.72 -11.97
C LEU A 261 8.26 -9.71 -12.95
N ASN A 262 7.50 -9.31 -13.96
CA ASN A 262 7.91 -8.28 -14.91
C ASN A 262 6.68 -7.55 -15.45
N VAL A 263 6.42 -6.36 -14.92
CA VAL A 263 5.25 -5.55 -15.28
C VAL A 263 5.26 -5.06 -16.72
N SER A 264 6.40 -5.09 -17.42
CA SER A 264 6.42 -4.82 -18.87
C SER A 264 5.82 -5.94 -19.73
N ILE A 265 5.24 -6.99 -19.14
CA ILE A 265 4.40 -7.95 -19.86
C ILE A 265 3.22 -7.28 -20.61
N PHE A 266 2.79 -6.09 -20.14
CA PHE A 266 1.78 -5.27 -20.81
C PHE A 266 2.29 -4.54 -22.06
N ARG A 267 3.62 -4.49 -22.27
CA ARG A 267 4.22 -3.70 -23.33
C ARG A 267 4.16 -4.44 -24.66
N LYS A 268 3.58 -3.80 -25.68
CA LYS A 268 3.36 -4.41 -27.00
C LYS A 268 4.66 -4.68 -27.75
N GLU A 269 5.68 -3.85 -27.54
CA GLU A 269 7.00 -3.93 -28.18
C GLU A 269 7.90 -5.01 -27.56
N GLY A 270 7.38 -5.84 -26.66
CA GLY A 270 8.13 -6.89 -25.96
C GLY A 270 8.39 -6.55 -24.50
N MET A 271 9.00 -7.45 -23.74
CA MET A 271 9.34 -7.21 -22.34
C MET A 271 10.65 -6.43 -22.21
N LEU A 272 10.82 -5.66 -21.14
CA LEU A 272 12.07 -4.99 -20.79
C LEU A 272 12.96 -5.93 -19.95
N PRO A 273 14.29 -5.73 -20.02
CA PRO A 273 15.23 -6.31 -19.07
C PRO A 273 14.85 -6.00 -17.62
N MET A 274 15.10 -6.95 -16.73
CA MET A 274 14.77 -6.84 -15.31
C MET A 274 15.40 -5.61 -14.63
N ASN A 275 16.65 -5.27 -14.96
CA ASN A 275 17.32 -4.10 -14.36
C ASN A 275 16.56 -2.80 -14.66
N ASP A 276 16.01 -2.66 -15.87
CA ASP A 276 15.27 -1.46 -16.26
C ASP A 276 13.97 -1.35 -15.47
N ILE A 277 13.31 -2.48 -15.22
CA ILE A 277 12.12 -2.56 -14.36
C ILE A 277 12.45 -2.15 -12.93
N ILE A 278 13.52 -2.69 -12.35
CA ILE A 278 13.91 -2.38 -10.97
C ILE A 278 14.28 -0.90 -10.83
N VAL A 279 15.09 -0.35 -11.73
CA VAL A 279 15.48 1.08 -11.73
C VAL A 279 14.24 1.97 -11.77
N LYS A 280 13.29 1.65 -12.66
CA LYS A 280 12.05 2.42 -12.79
C LYS A 280 11.17 2.30 -11.55
N TYR A 281 11.09 1.11 -10.96
CA TYR A 281 10.28 0.84 -9.76
C TYR A 281 10.84 1.59 -8.55
N LEU A 282 12.16 1.61 -8.40
CA LEU A 282 12.84 2.36 -7.35
C LEU A 282 12.61 3.87 -7.51
N LYS A 283 12.69 4.42 -8.73
CA LYS A 283 12.37 5.84 -8.98
C LYS A 283 10.95 6.20 -8.57
N LEU A 284 9.95 5.44 -9.02
CA LEU A 284 8.55 5.66 -8.62
C LEU A 284 8.35 5.47 -7.11
N SER A 285 9.07 4.52 -6.49
CA SER A 285 9.03 4.31 -5.05
C SER A 285 9.57 5.52 -4.29
N VAL A 286 10.61 6.19 -4.79
CA VAL A 286 11.14 7.43 -4.23
C VAL A 286 10.16 8.59 -4.46
N ASP A 287 9.70 8.76 -5.70
CA ASP A 287 8.85 9.90 -6.10
C ASP A 287 7.52 9.95 -5.34
N TYR A 288 7.00 8.79 -4.96
CA TYR A 288 5.75 8.63 -4.23
C TYR A 288 5.92 8.19 -2.77
N ASP A 289 7.12 8.30 -2.20
CA ASP A 289 7.44 7.97 -0.81
C ASP A 289 6.85 6.61 -0.39
N ASN A 290 7.11 5.59 -1.21
CA ASN A 290 6.62 4.24 -0.97
C ASN A 290 7.40 3.60 0.18
N ALA A 291 6.69 2.84 1.01
CA ALA A 291 7.29 2.26 2.21
C ALA A 291 8.44 1.31 1.85
N ALA A 292 9.62 1.50 2.46
CA ALA A 292 10.83 0.75 2.13
C ALA A 292 10.64 -0.77 2.19
N HIS A 293 9.91 -1.29 3.18
CA HIS A 293 9.63 -2.72 3.29
C HIS A 293 8.76 -3.26 2.14
N ASN A 294 7.83 -2.44 1.62
CA ASN A 294 6.99 -2.78 0.48
C ASN A 294 7.79 -2.73 -0.83
N THR A 295 8.61 -1.68 -1.00
CA THR A 295 9.54 -1.57 -2.13
C THR A 295 10.46 -2.78 -2.18
N LYS A 296 11.05 -3.16 -1.03
CA LYS A 296 11.91 -4.32 -0.91
C LYS A 296 11.20 -5.60 -1.34
N TYR A 297 10.00 -5.84 -0.83
CA TYR A 297 9.20 -6.99 -1.19
C TYR A 297 8.98 -7.11 -2.71
N CYS A 298 8.63 -6.02 -3.40
CA CYS A 298 8.39 -6.06 -4.84
C CYS A 298 9.67 -6.34 -5.64
N VAL A 299 10.78 -5.68 -5.30
CA VAL A 299 12.07 -5.94 -5.96
C VAL A 299 12.57 -7.37 -5.70
N GLN A 300 12.35 -7.95 -4.53
CA GLN A 300 12.66 -9.37 -4.28
C GLN A 300 11.88 -10.31 -5.21
N ASN A 301 10.60 -10.03 -5.44
CA ASN A 301 9.79 -10.83 -6.38
C ASN A 301 10.30 -10.70 -7.82
N ILE A 302 10.72 -9.50 -8.23
CA ILE A 302 11.31 -9.26 -9.56
C ILE A 302 12.66 -10.01 -9.69
N LEU A 303 13.51 -9.96 -8.66
CA LEU A 303 14.81 -10.66 -8.65
C LEU A 303 14.67 -12.19 -8.68
N LYS A 304 13.65 -12.74 -8.02
CA LYS A 304 13.38 -14.19 -7.95
C LYS A 304 14.65 -14.97 -7.51
N GLU A 305 15.24 -15.77 -8.40
CA GLU A 305 16.44 -16.58 -8.15
C GLU A 305 17.72 -15.74 -8.07
N LEU A 306 17.72 -14.54 -8.68
CA LEU A 306 18.87 -13.62 -8.65
C LEU A 306 19.09 -12.95 -7.29
N GLN A 307 18.24 -13.23 -6.30
CA GLN A 307 18.51 -12.90 -4.90
C GLN A 307 19.81 -13.56 -4.40
N GLU A 308 20.21 -14.70 -4.97
CA GLU A 308 21.47 -15.39 -4.61
C GLU A 308 22.72 -14.80 -5.29
N SER A 309 22.55 -13.90 -6.26
CA SER A 309 23.67 -13.19 -6.88
C SER A 309 24.38 -12.27 -5.86
N PRO A 310 25.64 -11.87 -6.10
CA PRO A 310 26.34 -10.93 -5.21
C PRO A 310 25.54 -9.64 -4.97
N ARG A 311 24.96 -9.07 -6.04
CA ARG A 311 24.08 -7.89 -5.95
C ARG A 311 22.79 -8.20 -5.18
N GLY A 312 22.17 -9.36 -5.43
CA GLY A 312 20.97 -9.81 -4.73
C GLY A 312 21.20 -9.94 -3.22
N LYS A 313 22.31 -10.55 -2.81
CA LYS A 313 22.69 -10.69 -1.39
C LYS A 313 22.94 -9.33 -0.73
N GLN A 314 23.59 -8.39 -1.41
CA GLN A 314 23.70 -7.01 -0.94
C GLN A 314 22.31 -6.36 -0.76
N PHE A 315 21.42 -6.54 -1.72
CA PHE A 315 20.05 -6.02 -1.66
C PHE A 315 19.23 -6.60 -0.51
N LEU A 316 19.39 -7.88 -0.19
CA LEU A 316 18.75 -8.52 0.95
C LEU A 316 19.14 -7.89 2.29
N GLN A 317 20.32 -7.25 2.38
CA GLN A 317 20.75 -6.53 3.58
C GLN A 317 20.16 -5.12 3.68
N CYS A 318 19.70 -4.53 2.58
CA CYS A 318 19.11 -3.18 2.59
C CYS A 318 17.84 -3.11 3.46
N GLN A 319 17.65 -1.98 4.11
CA GLN A 319 16.51 -1.73 4.99
C GLN A 319 15.82 -0.40 4.70
N THR A 320 16.57 0.56 4.17
CA THR A 320 16.05 1.88 3.78
C THR A 320 15.92 1.97 2.26
N LEU A 321 15.06 2.88 1.80
CA LEU A 321 14.91 3.17 0.37
C LEU A 321 16.22 3.69 -0.24
N GLN A 322 16.98 4.48 0.51
CA GLN A 322 18.30 5.00 0.13
C GLN A 322 19.28 3.86 -0.18
N GLN A 323 19.44 2.91 0.75
CA GLN A 323 20.33 1.74 0.56
C GLN A 323 19.93 0.91 -0.66
N MET A 324 18.62 0.71 -0.87
CA MET A 324 18.13 0.00 -2.06
C MET A 324 18.47 0.76 -3.35
N CYS A 325 18.33 2.09 -3.34
CA CYS A 325 18.64 2.93 -4.50
C CYS A 325 20.14 2.96 -4.84
N GLU A 326 21.03 2.94 -3.84
CA GLU A 326 22.48 2.91 -4.02
C GLU A 326 22.95 1.70 -4.86
N ILE A 327 22.35 0.52 -4.65
CA ILE A 327 22.69 -0.70 -5.41
C ILE A 327 22.48 -0.54 -6.93
N TRP A 328 21.52 0.30 -7.33
CA TRP A 328 21.22 0.62 -8.72
C TRP A 328 21.66 2.03 -9.12
N SER A 329 22.63 2.63 -8.42
CA SER A 329 23.18 3.96 -8.73
C SER A 329 22.12 5.08 -8.74
N LEU A 330 21.10 4.95 -7.88
CA LEU A 330 20.04 5.92 -7.66
C LEU A 330 20.16 6.63 -6.29
N GLY A 331 21.27 6.46 -5.58
CA GLY A 331 21.48 7.04 -4.25
C GLY A 331 21.31 8.57 -4.23
N ASP A 332 22.00 9.28 -5.14
CA ASP A 332 21.90 10.74 -5.25
C ASP A 332 20.52 11.23 -5.71
N TYR A 333 19.83 10.42 -6.51
CA TYR A 333 18.45 10.70 -6.91
C TYR A 333 17.52 10.61 -5.70
N CYS A 334 17.61 9.51 -4.96
CA CYS A 334 16.82 9.25 -3.76
C CYS A 334 17.01 10.37 -2.73
N TYR A 335 18.26 10.72 -2.43
CA TYR A 335 18.58 11.77 -1.47
C TYR A 335 17.99 13.14 -1.87
N ARG A 336 18.27 13.60 -3.09
CA ARG A 336 17.75 14.91 -3.57
C ARG A 336 16.23 14.95 -3.58
N LYS A 337 15.59 13.86 -3.99
CA LYS A 337 14.13 13.81 -4.07
C LYS A 337 13.49 13.83 -2.68
N GLN A 338 14.06 13.11 -1.71
CA GLN A 338 13.60 13.15 -0.32
C GLN A 338 13.75 14.55 0.29
N LEU A 339 14.84 15.27 -0.02
CA LEU A 339 15.01 16.65 0.41
C LEU A 339 13.95 17.58 -0.20
N GLU A 340 13.71 17.48 -1.52
CA GLU A 340 12.64 18.24 -2.20
C GLU A 340 11.26 17.98 -1.58
N LEU A 341 10.95 16.72 -1.26
CA LEU A 341 9.69 16.34 -0.64
C LEU A 341 9.56 16.89 0.80
N LYS A 342 10.64 16.89 1.56
CA LYS A 342 10.71 17.48 2.91
C LYS A 342 10.49 18.99 2.87
N GLU A 343 11.13 19.70 1.94
CA GLU A 343 10.93 21.14 1.73
C GLU A 343 9.47 21.48 1.37
N ARG A 344 8.78 20.56 0.69
CA ARG A 344 7.35 20.66 0.37
C ARG A 344 6.42 20.21 1.49
N GLY A 345 6.96 19.78 2.62
CA GLY A 345 6.20 19.40 3.80
C GLY A 345 5.78 17.94 3.88
N ASN A 346 6.37 17.02 3.10
CA ASN A 346 6.19 15.57 3.30
C ASN A 346 7.23 15.07 4.30
N PHE A 347 6.85 14.97 5.58
CA PHE A 347 7.77 14.52 6.63
C PHE A 347 7.68 13.01 6.90
N GLY A 348 6.81 12.29 6.17
CA GLY A 348 6.69 10.83 6.23
C GLY A 348 6.33 10.34 7.63
N ARG A 349 7.11 9.39 8.19
CA ARG A 349 6.90 8.85 9.55
C ARG A 349 6.94 9.91 10.66
N ARG A 350 7.52 11.09 10.41
CA ARG A 350 7.59 12.22 11.36
C ARG A 350 6.24 12.90 11.57
N GLU A 351 5.27 12.70 10.68
CA GLU A 351 3.90 13.21 10.83
C GLU A 351 3.04 12.36 11.77
N VAL A 352 3.54 11.17 12.15
CA VAL A 352 2.82 10.21 12.98
C VAL A 352 2.97 10.60 14.46
N ALA A 353 2.15 11.55 14.90
CA ALA A 353 1.92 11.80 16.32
C ALA A 353 0.40 11.83 16.62
N PRO A 354 -0.01 11.45 17.84
CA PRO A 354 -1.42 11.46 18.22
C PRO A 354 -2.05 12.85 17.97
N GLY A 355 -3.25 12.89 17.40
CA GLY A 355 -3.97 14.16 17.15
C GLY A 355 -3.43 15.06 16.03
N MET A 356 -2.38 14.68 15.30
CA MET A 356 -1.87 15.47 14.14
C MET A 356 -2.75 15.36 12.89
N LEU A 357 -3.65 14.39 12.83
CA LEU A 357 -4.67 14.27 11.79
C LEU A 357 -5.93 15.03 12.27
N LEU A 358 -5.95 16.34 12.06
CA LEU A 358 -7.12 17.20 12.35
C LEU A 358 -8.32 16.80 11.47
N ASP A 359 -9.56 17.08 11.88
CA ASP A 359 -10.73 16.94 11.01
C ASP A 359 -10.83 18.20 10.12
N ASP A 360 -10.52 18.09 8.82
CA ASP A 360 -10.52 19.24 7.88
C ASP A 360 -11.91 19.51 7.27
N ASP A 361 -12.97 18.86 7.75
CA ASP A 361 -14.32 19.07 7.20
C ASP A 361 -15.03 20.32 7.76
N THR A 362 -14.31 21.21 8.45
CA THR A 362 -14.82 22.56 8.71
C THR A 362 -14.30 23.51 7.64
N SER A 363 -15.22 23.96 6.80
CA SER A 363 -15.03 24.88 5.70
C SER A 363 -14.84 26.32 6.22
N GLU A 364 -13.81 26.57 7.02
CA GLU A 364 -13.36 27.92 7.38
C GLU A 364 -11.83 28.03 7.38
N GLY A 365 -11.34 29.22 7.00
CA GLY A 365 -9.96 29.54 6.65
C GLY A 365 -8.90 29.38 7.77
N PRO A 366 -7.66 29.84 7.52
CA PRO A 366 -6.47 29.41 8.25
C PRO A 366 -6.37 30.06 9.63
N GLU A 367 -7.05 29.49 10.62
CA GLU A 367 -6.62 29.56 12.01
C GLU A 367 -6.30 28.16 12.49
N ILE A 368 -5.00 27.87 12.56
CA ILE A 368 -4.40 26.62 13.04
C ILE A 368 -4.69 26.47 14.54
N LYS A 369 -5.90 26.10 14.92
CA LYS A 369 -6.17 25.56 16.26
C LYS A 369 -5.86 24.07 16.21
N ARG A 370 -4.58 23.76 16.48
CA ARG A 370 -4.10 22.42 16.85
C ARG A 370 -5.00 21.88 17.97
N GLN A 371 -6.04 21.12 17.64
CA GLN A 371 -6.78 20.37 18.65
C GLN A 371 -5.88 19.22 19.13
N LYS A 372 -5.00 19.54 20.08
CA LYS A 372 -4.27 18.56 20.88
C LYS A 372 -5.31 17.74 21.65
N LYS A 373 -5.77 16.62 21.10
CA LYS A 373 -6.37 15.57 21.93
C LYS A 373 -5.26 15.05 22.84
N ASP A 374 -5.38 15.31 24.14
CA ASP A 374 -4.77 14.64 25.30
C ASP A 374 -3.37 14.03 25.11
N ILE A 375 -2.45 14.70 24.41
CA ILE A 375 -1.03 14.35 24.51
C ILE A 375 -0.53 14.94 25.82
N PRO A 376 -0.07 14.14 26.80
CA PRO A 376 0.50 14.67 28.01
C PRO A 376 1.63 15.64 27.64
N PRO A 377 1.60 16.89 28.14
CA PRO A 377 2.71 17.81 27.92
C PRO A 377 3.98 17.15 28.43
N LEU A 378 5.06 17.29 27.68
CA LEU A 378 6.38 16.92 28.20
C LEU A 378 6.70 17.89 29.33
N GLU A 379 7.15 17.34 30.45
CA GLU A 379 7.67 18.15 31.54
C GLU A 379 8.91 18.93 31.04
N ALA A 380 9.10 20.15 31.56
CA ALA A 380 10.12 21.07 31.04
C ALA A 380 11.56 20.58 31.21
N ASP A 381 11.77 19.57 32.06
CA ASP A 381 13.05 18.92 32.36
C ASP A 381 13.41 17.78 31.39
N VAL A 382 12.52 17.42 30.46
CA VAL A 382 12.77 16.32 29.51
C VAL A 382 13.50 16.83 28.26
N VAL A 383 14.74 16.38 28.08
CA VAL A 383 15.53 16.64 26.87
C VAL A 383 14.92 15.89 25.69
N GLN A 384 14.47 16.64 24.69
CA GLN A 384 13.87 16.08 23.47
C GLN A 384 14.71 16.37 22.24
N HIS A 385 15.04 15.33 21.47
CA HIS A 385 15.67 15.47 20.16
C HIS A 385 14.86 14.79 19.04
N ASN A 386 15.00 15.32 17.83
CA ASN A 386 14.36 14.82 16.62
C ASN A 386 15.12 13.64 16.00
N ILE A 387 15.14 12.51 16.71
CA ILE A 387 15.91 11.31 16.34
C ILE A 387 14.97 10.11 16.20
N ALA A 388 14.97 9.47 15.03
CA ALA A 388 14.18 8.27 14.78
C ALA A 388 14.98 7.00 15.11
N PHE A 389 14.39 6.04 15.82
CA PHE A 389 15.02 4.74 15.98
C PHE A 389 14.76 3.86 14.74
N LEU A 390 15.83 3.58 14.01
CA LEU A 390 15.80 2.69 12.86
C LEU A 390 16.43 1.35 13.24
N ARG A 391 15.62 0.33 13.57
CA ARG A 391 16.10 -1.02 13.97
C ARG A 391 17.08 -1.63 12.96
N SER A 392 16.96 -1.22 11.70
CA SER A 392 17.85 -1.55 10.59
C SER A 392 19.31 -1.19 10.77
N ASN A 393 19.60 -0.16 11.56
CA ASN A 393 20.97 0.35 11.72
C ASN A 393 21.78 -0.44 12.77
N TYR A 394 21.19 -1.50 13.32
CA TYR A 394 21.73 -2.26 14.44
C TYR A 394 21.68 -3.75 14.10
N ASN A 395 22.82 -4.33 13.70
CA ASN A 395 22.83 -5.70 13.15
C ASN A 395 22.75 -6.79 14.22
N SER A 396 23.02 -6.43 15.48
CA SER A 396 22.93 -7.32 16.64
C SER A 396 22.24 -6.62 17.80
N ASP A 397 21.68 -7.41 18.72
CA ASP A 397 21.02 -6.86 19.91
C ASP A 397 22.01 -6.18 20.87
N THR A 398 23.31 -6.49 20.78
CA THR A 398 24.40 -5.81 21.49
C THR A 398 24.63 -4.38 21.01
N GLN A 399 24.27 -4.06 19.77
CA GLN A 399 24.42 -2.72 19.21
C GLN A 399 23.24 -1.81 19.50
N LEU A 400 22.10 -2.37 19.96
CA LEU A 400 20.88 -1.60 20.19
C LEU A 400 21.11 -0.46 21.22
N PRO A 401 20.49 0.72 21.03
CA PRO A 401 20.65 1.87 21.91
C PRO A 401 20.48 1.55 23.40
N LYS A 402 19.43 0.84 23.80
CA LYS A 402 19.22 0.43 25.20
C LYS A 402 20.36 -0.44 25.72
N THR A 403 20.87 -1.35 24.89
CA THR A 403 21.95 -2.26 25.27
C THR A 403 23.27 -1.50 25.41
N LYS A 404 23.57 -0.59 24.48
CA LYS A 404 24.72 0.30 24.57
C LYS A 404 24.68 1.16 25.83
N LEU A 405 23.52 1.75 26.13
CA LEU A 405 23.33 2.56 27.34
C LEU A 405 23.49 1.73 28.62
N TYR A 406 23.00 0.49 28.64
CA TYR A 406 23.22 -0.46 29.73
C TYR A 406 24.71 -0.77 29.92
N THR A 407 25.43 -1.06 28.83
CA THR A 407 26.88 -1.32 28.88
C THR A 407 27.66 -0.09 29.34
N TYR A 408 27.29 1.10 28.88
CA TYR A 408 27.88 2.37 29.34
C TYR A 408 27.69 2.57 30.85
N ALA A 409 26.47 2.34 31.36
CA ALA A 409 26.18 2.45 32.79
C ALA A 409 27.07 1.54 33.62
N GLY A 410 27.22 0.27 33.22
CA GLY A 410 28.09 -0.69 33.89
C GLY A 410 29.57 -0.30 33.87
N ARG A 411 30.08 0.21 32.74
CA ARG A 411 31.49 0.66 32.62
C ARG A 411 31.82 1.87 33.49
N ASN A 412 30.83 2.72 33.77
CA ASN A 412 31.00 3.96 34.52
C ASN A 412 30.47 3.86 35.97
N ASN A 413 30.11 2.67 36.46
CA ASN A 413 29.52 2.45 37.78
C ASN A 413 28.27 3.32 38.05
N LEU A 414 27.44 3.53 37.03
CA LEU A 414 26.19 4.29 37.13
C LEU A 414 24.99 3.34 37.25
N SER A 415 23.90 3.85 37.83
CA SER A 415 22.62 3.13 37.85
C SER A 415 22.08 2.91 36.44
N ILE A 416 21.44 1.75 36.22
CA ILE A 416 20.83 1.42 34.93
C ILE A 416 19.72 2.42 34.56
N ALA A 417 19.59 2.70 33.28
CA ALA A 417 18.54 3.59 32.78
C ALA A 417 17.15 3.02 33.03
N GLN A 418 16.23 3.87 33.48
CA GLN A 418 14.82 3.54 33.67
C GLN A 418 13.97 4.08 32.52
N TYR A 419 12.83 3.43 32.25
CA TYR A 419 11.97 3.78 31.11
C TYR A 419 10.51 3.87 31.54
N GLU A 420 9.93 5.03 31.31
CA GLU A 420 8.48 5.25 31.40
C GLU A 420 7.92 5.28 29.98
N THR A 421 6.77 4.66 29.73
CA THR A 421 6.15 4.65 28.40
C THR A 421 4.72 5.16 28.47
N GLN A 422 4.43 6.14 27.64
CA GLN A 422 3.10 6.66 27.38
C GLN A 422 2.54 6.01 26.12
N ARG A 423 1.27 5.60 26.15
CA ARG A 423 0.56 5.02 25.01
C ARG A 423 -0.67 5.86 24.69
N ILE A 424 -0.81 6.27 23.44
CA ILE A 424 -2.02 6.89 22.90
C ILE A 424 -2.39 6.11 21.65
N ASP A 425 -3.62 5.59 21.59
CA ASP A 425 -4.08 4.66 20.55
C ASP A 425 -3.12 3.45 20.35
N LYS A 426 -2.46 3.37 19.19
CA LYS A 426 -1.48 2.33 18.83
C LYS A 426 -0.04 2.84 18.85
N LEU A 427 0.17 4.07 19.33
CA LEU A 427 1.46 4.73 19.34
C LEU A 427 1.99 4.83 20.78
N PHE A 428 3.32 4.74 20.90
CA PHE A 428 4.08 4.72 22.14
C PHE A 428 5.16 5.79 22.10
N ARG A 429 5.28 6.55 23.17
CA ARG A 429 6.42 7.44 23.44
C ARG A 429 7.07 6.96 24.74
N ALA A 430 8.39 6.88 24.77
CA ALA A 430 9.13 6.53 25.98
C ALA A 430 9.95 7.72 26.47
N ILE A 431 10.11 7.79 27.79
CA ILE A 431 10.99 8.71 28.49
C ILE A 431 12.04 7.85 29.19
N CYS A 432 13.31 8.08 28.85
CA CYS A 432 14.44 7.41 29.45
C CYS A 432 14.99 8.30 30.57
N THR A 433 15.06 7.78 31.79
CA THR A 433 15.70 8.46 32.93
C THR A 433 17.07 7.85 33.15
N PHE A 434 18.12 8.66 33.03
CA PHE A 434 19.50 8.23 33.20
C PHE A 434 20.35 9.35 33.81
N ASN A 435 21.08 9.03 34.89
CA ASN A 435 21.93 9.95 35.62
C ASN A 435 21.24 11.29 36.01
N GLY A 436 20.02 11.19 36.55
CA GLY A 436 19.24 12.35 37.01
C GLY A 436 18.62 13.22 35.90
N LYS A 437 18.85 12.89 34.62
CA LYS A 437 18.24 13.56 33.47
C LYS A 437 17.22 12.65 32.78
N ARG A 438 16.28 13.27 32.05
CA ARG A 438 15.22 12.59 31.31
C ARG A 438 15.32 12.91 29.83
N TYR A 439 15.16 11.89 28.98
CA TYR A 439 15.36 11.96 27.55
C TYR A 439 14.19 11.35 26.79
N THR A 440 13.79 11.97 25.69
CA THR A 440 12.74 11.42 24.82
C THR A 440 13.00 11.73 23.36
N SER A 441 12.59 10.81 22.49
CA SER A 441 12.52 11.08 21.05
C SER A 441 11.23 11.85 20.73
N SER A 442 11.28 12.76 19.76
CA SER A 442 10.06 13.39 19.22
C SER A 442 9.16 12.42 18.45
N PHE A 443 9.63 11.22 18.12
CA PHE A 443 8.89 10.23 17.36
C PHE A 443 8.03 9.34 18.27
N TRP A 444 6.77 9.16 17.88
CA TRP A 444 5.91 8.14 18.45
C TRP A 444 6.03 6.84 17.65
N GLU A 445 6.16 5.72 18.34
CA GLU A 445 6.46 4.41 17.75
C GLU A 445 5.29 3.44 17.88
N LYS A 446 5.14 2.51 16.95
CA LYS A 446 4.06 1.49 17.00
C LYS A 446 4.31 0.37 18.00
N ASN A 447 5.50 0.36 18.61
CA ASN A 447 5.95 -0.66 19.53
C ASN A 447 6.66 -0.01 20.71
N LYS A 448 6.23 -0.34 21.94
CA LYS A 448 6.87 0.08 23.19
C LYS A 448 8.39 -0.10 23.16
N LYS A 449 8.88 -1.28 22.74
CA LYS A 449 10.32 -1.55 22.69
C LYS A 449 11.05 -0.59 21.77
N GLN A 450 10.45 -0.20 20.63
CA GLN A 450 11.08 0.75 19.71
C GLN A 450 11.07 2.17 20.28
N ALA A 451 9.99 2.58 20.96
CA ALA A 451 9.93 3.86 21.65
C ALA A 451 11.07 4.00 22.67
N GLU A 452 11.30 2.95 23.48
CA GLU A 452 12.39 2.92 24.45
C GLU A 452 13.77 2.98 23.79
N GLN A 453 13.98 2.32 22.64
CA GLN A 453 15.23 2.45 21.88
C GLN A 453 15.44 3.87 21.36
N GLY A 454 14.37 4.55 20.91
CA GLY A 454 14.43 5.96 20.50
C GLY A 454 14.83 6.88 21.65
N ALA A 455 14.23 6.71 22.83
CA ALA A 455 14.58 7.48 24.02
C ALA A 455 16.03 7.23 24.47
N ALA A 456 16.48 5.97 24.45
CA ALA A 456 17.86 5.62 24.74
C ALA A 456 18.85 6.23 23.74
N LEU A 457 18.48 6.32 22.46
CA LEU A 457 19.32 6.92 21.42
C LEU A 457 19.52 8.42 21.63
N VAL A 458 18.49 9.13 22.10
CA VAL A 458 18.59 10.53 22.51
C VAL A 458 19.54 10.68 23.71
N CYS A 459 19.43 9.81 24.71
CA CYS A 459 20.35 9.79 25.84
C CYS A 459 21.80 9.55 25.40
N LEU A 460 22.04 8.60 24.48
CA LEU A 460 23.38 8.29 23.96
C LEU A 460 23.99 9.49 23.21
N LEU A 461 23.17 10.30 22.52
CA LEU A 461 23.64 11.52 21.86
C LEU A 461 24.07 12.56 22.90
N ASP A 462 23.25 12.80 23.95
CA ASP A 462 23.57 13.79 25.01
C ASP A 462 24.86 13.45 25.75
N ILE A 463 25.10 12.17 26.03
CA ILE A 463 26.31 11.70 26.73
C ILE A 463 27.52 11.49 25.81
N GLY A 464 27.38 11.73 24.50
CA GLY A 464 28.48 11.66 23.54
C GLY A 464 28.89 10.27 23.05
N GLU A 465 28.09 9.23 23.31
CA GLU A 465 28.35 7.85 22.86
C GLU A 465 27.94 7.61 21.39
N VAL A 466 27.16 8.52 20.82
CA VAL A 466 26.88 8.60 19.37
C VAL A 466 26.98 10.05 18.93
N THR A 467 27.46 10.29 17.71
CA THR A 467 27.58 11.65 17.17
C THR A 467 26.37 12.00 16.30
N GLU A 468 26.11 13.30 16.12
CA GLU A 468 25.07 13.77 15.21
C GLU A 468 25.36 13.34 13.77
N ASP A 469 26.63 13.41 13.33
CA ASP A 469 27.03 12.98 11.99
C ASP A 469 26.80 11.47 11.76
N ASP A 470 27.02 10.61 12.76
CA ASP A 470 26.69 9.18 12.67
C ASP A 470 25.20 8.95 12.48
N LEU A 471 24.38 9.71 13.23
CA LEU A 471 22.93 9.62 13.16
C LEU A 471 22.38 10.21 11.86
N ILE A 472 23.03 11.23 11.29
CA ILE A 472 22.70 11.75 9.96
C ILE A 472 23.04 10.70 8.89
N LYS A 473 24.25 10.14 8.94
CA LYS A 473 24.75 9.16 7.99
C LYS A 473 23.88 7.89 7.96
N ASN A 474 23.35 7.48 9.12
CA ASN A 474 22.48 6.32 9.22
C ASN A 474 20.97 6.65 9.05
N GLY A 475 20.62 7.92 8.83
CA GLY A 475 19.25 8.39 8.59
C GLY A 475 18.36 8.51 9.82
N SER A 476 18.90 8.32 11.04
CA SER A 476 18.17 8.55 12.29
C SER A 476 17.87 10.05 12.51
N ILE A 477 18.78 10.92 12.07
CA ILE A 477 18.57 12.36 11.93
C ILE A 477 18.56 12.67 10.43
N LEU A 478 17.70 13.59 9.99
CA LEU A 478 17.75 14.10 8.61
C LEU A 478 18.06 15.59 8.72
N ARG A 479 19.20 16.02 8.17
CA ARG A 479 19.48 17.45 7.92
C ARG A 479 18.37 18.04 7.06
#